data_AF-A0A285CPY0-F1
#
_entry.id   AF-A0A285CPY0-F1
#
_cell.length_a   1.000
_cell.length_b   1.000
_cell.length_c   1.000
_cell.angle_alpha   90.00
_cell.angle_beta   90.00
_cell.angle_gamma   90.00
#
_symmetry.space_group_name_H-M   'P 1'
#
loop_
_entity.id
_entity.type
_entity.pdbx_description
1 polymer ?
#
loop_
_entity_poly.entity_id
_entity_poly.type
_entity_poly.pdbx_seq_one_letter_code
_entity_poly.pdbx_strand_id
1 'polypeptide(L)' 'MTHDWILDVLSDLRSYAARNALSTLAAGLDETIRLARAELGACPDHPPEPEDAPPARRN' A
#
# COMPACT_ATOMS: atom_id res chain seq x y z
N MET A 1 -3.45 1.12 -8.20
CA MET A 1 -3.04 2.40 -7.57
C MET A 1 -4.18 2.95 -6.73
N THR A 2 -4.46 2.37 -5.57
CA THR A 2 -5.56 2.89 -4.73
C THR A 2 -5.21 2.96 -3.25
N HIS A 3 -4.24 2.15 -2.79
CA HIS A 3 -3.92 2.11 -1.36
C HIS A 3 -2.42 2.08 -1.03
N ASP A 4 -1.49 2.01 -1.98
CA ASP A 4 -0.05 1.95 -1.63
C ASP A 4 0.46 3.23 -0.92
N TRP A 5 -0.14 4.38 -1.23
CA TRP A 5 0.18 5.67 -0.61
C TRP A 5 0.02 5.68 0.91
N ILE A 6 -0.84 4.81 1.48
CA ILE A 6 -1.03 4.74 2.93
C ILE A 6 0.21 4.20 3.63
N LEU A 7 0.98 3.32 2.98
CA LEU A 7 2.18 2.74 3.56
C LEU A 7 3.28 3.81 3.71
N ASP A 8 3.37 4.72 2.75
CA ASP A 8 4.30 5.86 2.82
C ASP A 8 3.93 6.79 3.97
N VAL A 9 2.64 7.15 4.10
CA VAL A 9 2.15 8.00 5.21
C VAL A 9 2.40 7.34 6.57
N LEU A 10 2.11 6.04 6.71
CA LEU A 10 2.35 5.32 7.97
C LEU A 10 3.84 5.26 8.30
N SER A 11 4.70 5.10 7.30
CA SER A 11 6.16 5.11 7.46
C SER A 11 6.69 6.49 7.91
N ASP A 12 6.14 7.57 7.37
CA ASP A 12 6.47 8.94 7.77
C ASP A 12 6.07 9.21 9.22
N LEU A 13 4.85 8.81 9.61
CA LEU A 13 4.37 8.94 10.99
C LEU A 13 5.23 8.12 11.97
N ARG A 14 5.65 6.92 11.58
CA ARG A 14 6.53 6.08 12.39
C ARG A 14 7.89 6.74 12.57
N SER A 15 8.44 7.32 11.50
CA SER A 15 9.69 8.08 11.54
C SER A 15 9.59 9.32 12.42
N TYR A 16 8.48 10.04 12.36
CA TYR A 16 8.20 11.16 13.25
C TYR A 16 8.13 10.70 14.72
N ALA A 17 7.38 9.63 15.02
CA ALA A 17 7.26 9.09 16.37
C ALA A 17 8.63 8.68 16.95
N ALA A 18 9.47 8.01 16.16
CA ALA A 18 10.82 7.63 16.56
C ALA A 18 11.71 8.85 16.88
N ARG A 19 11.62 9.92 16.06
CA ARG A 19 12.39 11.16 16.24
C ARG A 19 11.97 11.97 17.47
N ASN A 20 10.74 11.79 17.94
CA ASN A 20 10.17 12.54 19.07
C ASN A 20 10.08 11.70 20.36
N ALA A 21 10.80 10.58 20.44
CA ALA A 21 10.80 9.67 21.59
C ALA A 21 9.41 9.12 21.97
N LEU A 22 8.48 9.05 21.00
CA LEU A 22 7.15 8.47 21.17
C LEU A 22 7.21 6.95 20.91
N SER A 23 7.96 6.21 21.73
CA SER A 23 8.29 4.80 21.50
C SER A 23 7.06 3.88 21.38
N THR A 24 6.05 4.06 22.24
CA THR A 24 4.79 3.29 22.18
C THR A 24 4.04 3.54 20.88
N LEU A 25 4.02 4.78 20.39
CA LEU A 25 3.38 5.14 19.13
C LEU A 25 4.13 4.54 17.93
N ALA A 26 5.47 4.61 17.94
CA ALA A 26 6.28 4.00 16.89
C ALA A 26 6.06 2.48 16.81
N ALA A 27 6.01 1.79 17.95
CA ALA A 27 5.72 0.35 18.01
C ALA A 27 4.31 0.01 17.49
N GLY A 28 3.31 0.84 17.84
CA GLY A 28 1.95 0.69 17.30
C GLY A 28 1.90 0.88 15.78
N LEU A 29 2.62 1.87 15.25
CA LEU A 29 2.70 2.13 13.82
C LEU A 29 3.44 1.00 13.08
N ASP A 30 4.46 0.38 13.67
CA ASP A 30 5.13 -0.79 13.10
C ASP A 30 4.15 -1.98 12.93
N GLU A 31 3.23 -2.20 13.88
CA GLU A 31 2.17 -3.21 13.74
C GLU A 31 1.17 -2.83 12.65
N THR A 32 0.69 -1.59 12.66
CA THR A 32 -0.27 -1.09 11.65
C THR A 32 0.27 -1.19 10.23
N ILE A 33 1.57 -0.90 10.01
CA ILE A 33 2.21 -1.06 8.70
C ILE A 33 2.22 -2.53 8.27
N ARG A 34 2.46 -3.47 9.20
CA ARG A 34 2.42 -4.91 8.88
C ARG A 34 1.02 -5.37 8.48
N LEU A 35 -0.01 -4.96 9.22
CA LEU A 35 -1.40 -5.26 8.90
C LEU A 35 -1.79 -4.68 7.53
N ALA A 36 -1.50 -3.40 7.30
CA ALA A 36 -1.78 -2.75 6.03
C ALA A 36 -1.09 -3.47 4.85
N ARG A 37 0.18 -3.87 4.98
CA ARG A 37 0.87 -4.65 3.94
C ARG A 37 0.20 -6.00 3.67
N ALA A 38 -0.27 -6.68 4.72
CA ALA A 38 -0.97 -7.96 4.57
C ALA A 38 -2.32 -7.79 3.86
N GLU A 39 -3.10 -6.77 4.24
CA GLU A 39 -4.40 -6.48 3.61
C GLU A 39 -4.26 -6.03 2.16
N LEU A 40 -3.28 -5.18 1.86
CA LEU A 40 -3.05 -4.68 0.51
C LEU A 40 -2.42 -5.72 -0.41
N GLY A 41 -1.52 -6.57 0.12
CA GLY A 41 -0.96 -7.70 -0.65
C GLY A 41 -1.95 -8.85 -0.86
N ALA A 42 -2.99 -8.95 -0.02
CA ALA A 42 -4.07 -9.93 -0.16
C ALA A 42 -5.16 -9.51 -1.16
N CYS A 43 -5.10 -8.29 -1.71
CA CYS A 43 -6.01 -7.84 -2.76
C CYS A 43 -5.35 -8.01 -4.14
N PRO A 44 -5.61 -9.10 -4.88
CA PRO A 44 -5.16 -9.25 -6.26
C PRO A 44 -6.05 -8.41 -7.19
N ASP A 45 -6.05 -7.08 -7.03
CA ASP A 45 -6.69 -6.19 -7.98
C ASP A 45 -5.71 -5.88 -9.12
N HIS A 46 -5.69 -6.81 -10.09
CA HIS A 46 -5.83 -6.58 -11.53
C HIS A 46 -5.14 -7.74 -12.29
N PRO A 47 -5.87 -8.65 -12.97
CA PRO A 47 -5.24 -9.44 -14.03
C PRO A 47 -4.67 -8.44 -15.07
N PRO A 48 -3.49 -8.68 -15.65
CA PRO A 48 -2.96 -7.78 -16.68
C PRO A 48 -3.95 -7.75 -17.85
N GLU A 49 -4.69 -6.65 -18.01
CA GLU A 49 -5.35 -6.38 -19.28
C GLU A 49 -4.23 -6.30 -20.33
N PRO A 50 -4.29 -7.08 -21.41
CA PRO A 50 -3.34 -6.93 -22.49
C PRO A 50 -3.62 -5.59 -23.17
N GLU A 51 -2.74 -4.62 -22.94
CA GLU A 51 -2.76 -3.27 -23.53
C GLU A 51 -2.58 -3.25 -25.07
N ASP A 52 -2.59 -4.41 -25.74
CA ASP A 52 -2.31 -4.56 -27.17
C ASP A 52 -3.27 -5.54 -27.90
N ALA A 53 -4.54 -5.61 -27.51
CA ALA A 53 -5.54 -6.28 -28.36
C ALA A 53 -6.05 -5.32 -29.45
N PRO A 54 -5.72 -5.50 -30.75
CA PRO A 54 -6.24 -4.65 -31.81
C PRO A 54 -7.77 -4.80 -31.89
N PRO A 55 -8.52 -3.73 -32.22
CA PRO A 55 -9.97 -3.80 -32.28
C PRO A 55 -10.38 -4.81 -33.34
N ALA A 56 -11.09 -5.86 -32.92
CA ALA A 56 -11.68 -6.82 -33.82
C ALA A 56 -12.60 -6.07 -34.78
N ARG A 57 -12.21 -6.00 -36.05
CA ARG A 57 -13.04 -5.42 -37.11
C ARG A 57 -14.32 -6.23 -37.19
N ARG A 58 -15.42 -5.61 -36.80
CA ARG A 58 -16.76 -6.14 -36.99
C ARG A 58 -17.12 -5.95 -38.46
N ASN A 59 -17.10 -7.04 -39.24
CA ASN A 59 -17.74 -7.11 -40.56
C ASN A 59 -19.26 -7.15 -40.41
#